data_AF-A0A1W7R511-F1
#
_entry.id   AF-A0A1W7R511-F1
#
_cell.length_a   1.000
_cell.length_b   1.000
_cell.length_c   1.000
_cell.angle_alpha   90.00
_cell.angle_beta   90.00
_cell.angle_gamma   90.00
#
_symmetry.space_group_name_H-M   'P 1'
#
loop_
_entity.id
_entity.type
_entity.pdbx_description
1 polymer ?
#
loop_
_entity_poly.entity_id
_entity_poly.type
_entity_poly.pdbx_seq_one_letter_code
_entity_poly.pdbx_strand_id
1 'polypeptide(L)'
;MLGQRCIRLNTRSVVYLIMSLILTHIRITQTSVNSNNPEVIPTKLEKTSTDNDRNALTINNSGNKILSDTSHCPNETLCSDLPNSCLNCQYNPQCIYGAEINVTCSPKPTVSCVPADGSGGTEVKRKTLCRYCYQTERWEQTCEQKGGCNSIDSQFKTNCTVNGEILCMGHRTFMKKVPCNWTQGYRWSTTLILSITLGGFGVDRFFLGHWQEGIGKLFSFGGLGVWTLIDVLLISLHYLGPADGSLYI
;
A
#
# COMPACT_ATOMS: atom_id res chain seq x y z
N MET A 1 13.72 37.09 -4.97
CA MET A 1 15.08 36.53 -4.99
C MET A 1 15.59 36.43 -3.55
N LEU A 2 15.64 35.23 -2.95
CA LEU A 2 16.41 35.01 -1.72
C LEU A 2 17.71 34.29 -2.09
N GLY A 3 18.84 34.98 -1.98
CA GLY A 3 20.16 34.38 -2.22
C GLY A 3 20.61 33.56 -1.02
N GLN A 4 20.59 32.24 -1.15
CA GLN A 4 21.03 31.32 -0.11
C GLN A 4 22.57 31.33 -0.04
N ARG A 5 23.14 31.91 1.03
CA ARG A 5 24.60 31.92 1.24
C ARG A 5 25.09 30.51 1.59
N CYS A 6 25.70 29.83 0.63
CA CYS A 6 26.46 28.60 0.89
C CYS A 6 27.68 28.90 1.79
N ILE A 7 27.63 28.45 3.03
CA ILE A 7 28.75 28.53 3.97
C ILE A 7 29.71 27.37 3.66
N ARG A 8 30.87 27.65 3.06
CA ARG A 8 31.93 26.65 2.90
C ARG A 8 32.62 26.39 4.24
N LEU A 9 32.15 25.37 4.96
CA LEU A 9 32.85 24.84 6.13
C LEU A 9 34.02 23.96 5.67
N ASN A 10 35.22 24.23 6.21
CA ASN A 10 36.41 23.43 5.96
C ASN A 10 36.27 22.07 6.67
N THR A 11 36.65 20.97 6.02
CA THR A 11 36.49 19.60 6.57
C THR A 11 37.18 19.43 7.92
N ARG A 12 38.35 20.05 8.12
CA ARG A 12 39.01 20.09 9.45
C ARG A 12 38.13 20.76 10.51
N SER A 13 37.50 21.88 10.20
CA SER A 13 36.60 22.60 11.13
C SER A 13 35.35 21.80 11.46
N VAL A 14 34.80 21.04 10.50
CA VAL A 14 33.67 20.13 10.73
C VAL A 14 34.06 19.01 11.71
N VAL A 15 35.24 18.40 11.53
CA VAL A 15 35.75 17.37 12.46
C VAL A 15 35.91 17.94 13.87
N TYR A 16 36.47 19.13 14.05
CA TYR A 16 36.60 19.74 15.38
C TYR A 16 35.25 20.02 16.06
N LEU A 17 34.23 20.47 15.31
CA LEU A 17 32.89 20.70 15.85
C LEU A 17 32.22 19.39 16.29
N ILE A 18 32.32 18.33 15.48
CA ILE A 18 31.76 17.01 15.81
C ILE A 18 32.49 16.41 17.04
N MET A 19 33.82 16.48 17.09
CA MET A 19 34.60 16.00 18.23
C MET A 19 34.28 16.79 19.52
N SER A 20 34.04 18.11 19.42
CA SER A 20 33.63 18.94 20.56
C SER A 20 32.28 18.50 21.15
N LEU A 21 31.29 18.22 20.28
CA LEU A 21 29.97 17.73 20.71
C LEU A 21 30.07 16.35 21.39
N ILE A 22 30.88 15.44 20.83
CA ILE A 22 31.14 14.12 21.43
C ILE A 22 31.77 14.27 22.82
N LEU A 23 32.78 15.13 22.97
CA LEU A 23 33.45 15.39 24.25
C LEU A 23 32.50 15.99 25.31
N THR A 24 31.55 16.83 24.92
CA THR A 24 30.56 17.38 25.87
C THR A 24 29.58 16.33 26.41
N HIS A 25 29.25 15.29 25.64
CA HIS A 25 28.33 14.23 26.10
C HIS A 25 28.94 13.29 27.16
N ILE A 26 30.27 13.18 27.23
CA ILE A 26 30.96 12.28 28.18
C ILE A 26 30.82 12.74 29.65
N ARG A 27 30.46 14.01 29.88
CA ARG A 27 30.27 14.56 31.25
C ARG A 27 28.94 14.20 31.92
N ILE A 28 27.98 13.60 31.21
CA ILE A 28 26.59 13.43 31.70
C ILE A 28 26.36 12.04 32.33
N THR A 29 27.23 11.05 32.09
CA THR A 29 27.01 9.64 32.49
C THR A 29 27.44 9.27 33.92
N GLN A 30 27.30 10.19 34.90
CA GLN A 30 27.49 9.90 36.33
C GLN A 30 26.26 10.22 37.19
N THR A 31 25.08 9.69 36.82
CA THR A 31 23.93 9.59 37.75
C THR A 31 23.08 8.35 37.49
N SER A 32 22.54 7.80 38.59
CA SER A 32 21.54 6.71 38.70
C SER A 32 21.86 5.35 38.07
N VAL A 33 22.49 4.50 38.89
CA VAL A 33 22.17 3.08 39.00
C VAL A 33 20.69 2.93 39.44
N ASN A 34 19.90 2.08 38.78
CA ASN A 34 19.11 1.08 39.49
C ASN A 34 18.74 -0.13 38.61
N SER A 35 18.72 -1.31 39.21
CA SER A 35 18.50 -2.60 38.54
C SER A 35 17.02 -2.87 38.23
N ASN A 36 16.75 -3.75 37.25
CA ASN A 36 16.14 -5.08 37.50
C ASN A 36 15.92 -5.89 36.20
N ASN A 37 16.56 -7.06 36.15
CA ASN A 37 16.31 -8.23 35.27
C ASN A 37 16.32 -9.47 36.21
N PRO A 38 15.91 -10.71 35.84
CA PRO A 38 15.68 -11.30 34.50
C PRO A 38 14.19 -11.77 34.33
N GLU A 39 13.70 -12.76 33.55
CA GLU A 39 14.34 -13.86 32.79
C GLU A 39 13.50 -14.41 31.58
N VAL A 40 14.22 -14.74 30.49
CA VAL A 40 14.16 -15.87 29.50
C VAL A 40 13.02 -16.92 29.71
N ILE A 41 12.29 -17.50 28.71
CA ILE A 41 12.68 -18.44 27.62
C ILE A 41 11.54 -18.56 26.55
N PRO A 42 11.83 -18.79 25.25
CA PRO A 42 10.84 -19.05 24.19
C PRO A 42 10.56 -20.56 23.92
N THR A 43 9.49 -20.89 23.19
CA THR A 43 9.23 -22.26 22.72
C THR A 43 8.91 -22.34 21.22
N LYS A 44 9.65 -23.24 20.55
CA LYS A 44 9.58 -23.72 19.15
C LYS A 44 8.39 -24.73 19.04
N LEU A 45 7.82 -25.20 17.92
CA LEU A 45 8.33 -25.67 16.62
C LEU A 45 7.13 -26.23 15.77
N GLU A 46 7.26 -26.29 14.43
CA GLU A 46 6.59 -27.25 13.49
C GLU A 46 5.03 -27.17 13.27
N LYS A 47 4.41 -27.47 12.10
CA LYS A 47 4.84 -27.81 10.71
C LYS A 47 3.67 -27.71 9.68
N THR A 48 4.02 -27.72 8.38
CA THR A 48 3.19 -28.17 7.22
C THR A 48 2.05 -27.17 6.85
N SER A 49 1.77 -26.82 5.59
CA SER A 49 1.45 -27.67 4.43
C SER A 49 1.76 -26.95 3.09
N THR A 50 2.54 -27.58 2.19
CA THR A 50 2.13 -28.17 0.88
C THR A 50 1.75 -27.20 -0.25
N ASP A 51 2.47 -27.34 -1.36
CA ASP A 51 2.27 -26.71 -2.67
C ASP A 51 0.97 -27.12 -3.41
N ASN A 52 0.72 -26.39 -4.51
CA ASN A 52 -0.24 -26.59 -5.60
C ASN A 52 -1.66 -26.03 -5.41
N ASP A 53 -1.95 -24.94 -6.14
CA ASP A 53 -2.62 -25.11 -7.44
C ASP A 53 -2.47 -23.88 -8.35
N ARG A 54 -2.08 -24.11 -9.62
CA ARG A 54 -2.10 -23.11 -10.70
C ARG A 54 -2.99 -23.61 -11.82
N ASN A 55 -4.27 -23.28 -11.77
CA ASN A 55 -5.17 -23.49 -12.91
C ASN A 55 -5.11 -22.29 -13.85
N ALA A 56 -4.42 -22.47 -14.97
CA ALA A 56 -4.48 -21.55 -16.10
C ALA A 56 -5.79 -21.75 -16.87
N LEU A 57 -6.56 -20.68 -17.07
CA LEU A 57 -7.77 -20.71 -17.89
C LEU A 57 -7.46 -20.28 -19.32
N THR A 58 -7.61 -21.22 -20.25
CA THR A 58 -7.49 -21.01 -21.70
C THR A 58 -8.67 -20.18 -22.20
N ILE A 59 -8.41 -18.95 -22.65
CA ILE A 59 -9.45 -18.11 -23.27
C ILE A 59 -9.53 -18.43 -24.77
N ASN A 60 -10.59 -19.15 -25.16
CA ASN A 60 -10.97 -19.27 -26.57
C ASN A 60 -11.67 -17.99 -27.03
N ASN A 61 -11.18 -17.42 -28.13
CA ASN A 61 -11.63 -16.15 -28.66
C ASN A 61 -12.92 -16.31 -29.49
N SER A 62 -14.04 -15.77 -29.02
CA SER A 62 -15.25 -15.58 -29.83
C SER A 62 -16.05 -14.39 -29.30
N GLY A 63 -16.20 -13.35 -30.13
CA GLY A 63 -16.84 -12.11 -29.70
C GLY A 63 -18.35 -12.16 -29.90
N ASN A 64 -19.12 -11.81 -28.85
CA ASN A 64 -20.37 -11.05 -28.98
C ASN A 64 -20.92 -10.63 -27.61
N LYS A 65 -21.23 -9.33 -27.45
CA LYS A 65 -21.76 -8.64 -26.25
C LYS A 65 -21.00 -8.91 -24.93
N ILE A 66 -20.56 -7.82 -24.30
CA ILE A 66 -20.15 -7.82 -22.90
C ILE A 66 -21.40 -8.10 -22.05
N LEU A 67 -21.65 -9.38 -21.75
CA LEU A 67 -22.51 -9.77 -20.64
C LEU A 67 -21.81 -9.24 -19.38
N SER A 68 -22.41 -8.25 -18.71
CA SER A 68 -21.88 -7.80 -17.43
C SER A 68 -21.93 -8.99 -16.48
N ASP A 69 -20.79 -9.42 -15.94
CA ASP A 69 -20.73 -10.54 -15.02
C ASP A 69 -21.66 -10.30 -13.82
N THR A 70 -22.72 -11.08 -13.72
CA THR A 70 -23.70 -11.05 -12.62
C THR A 70 -23.60 -12.28 -11.72
N SER A 71 -22.53 -13.07 -11.83
CA SER A 71 -22.32 -14.27 -10.98
C SER A 71 -22.29 -13.97 -9.47
N HIS A 72 -21.89 -12.75 -9.08
CA HIS A 72 -21.88 -12.26 -7.70
C HIS A 72 -23.27 -11.80 -7.21
N CYS A 73 -24.27 -11.65 -8.08
CA CYS A 73 -25.58 -11.12 -7.67
C CYS A 73 -26.39 -12.19 -6.91
N PRO A 74 -26.93 -11.88 -5.72
CA PRO A 74 -27.78 -12.83 -5.00
C PRO A 74 -29.16 -12.92 -5.67
N ASN A 75 -29.66 -14.14 -5.83
CA ASN A 75 -31.01 -14.41 -6.32
C ASN A 75 -32.00 -14.43 -5.14
N GLU A 76 -33.29 -14.23 -5.43
CA GLU A 76 -34.40 -14.38 -4.47
C GLU A 76 -34.36 -13.44 -3.24
N THR A 77 -33.54 -12.39 -3.31
CA THR A 77 -33.49 -11.33 -2.29
C THR A 77 -34.51 -10.22 -2.55
N LEU A 78 -34.81 -9.41 -1.53
CA LEU A 78 -35.64 -8.21 -1.68
C LEU A 78 -34.95 -7.22 -2.62
N CYS A 79 -35.68 -6.63 -3.58
CA CYS A 79 -35.09 -5.67 -4.52
C CYS A 79 -34.42 -4.48 -3.80
N SER A 80 -34.95 -4.07 -2.63
CA SER A 80 -34.40 -3.03 -1.76
C SER A 80 -33.02 -3.37 -1.17
N ASP A 81 -32.68 -4.65 -1.03
CA ASP A 81 -31.41 -5.12 -0.45
C ASP A 81 -30.37 -5.48 -1.52
N LEU A 82 -30.77 -5.44 -2.80
CA LEU A 82 -29.91 -5.78 -3.92
C LEU A 82 -28.74 -4.77 -4.05
N PRO A 83 -27.47 -5.23 -4.16
CA PRO A 83 -26.32 -4.33 -4.22
C PRO A 83 -26.31 -3.48 -5.49
N ASN A 84 -25.75 -2.27 -5.40
CA ASN A 84 -25.79 -1.27 -6.47
C ASN A 84 -24.99 -1.67 -7.73
N SER A 85 -24.16 -2.73 -7.66
CA SER A 85 -23.53 -3.39 -8.82
C SER A 85 -24.50 -4.21 -9.67
N CYS A 86 -25.58 -4.73 -9.08
CA CYS A 86 -26.59 -5.58 -9.72
C CYS A 86 -27.81 -4.78 -10.24
N LEU A 87 -27.87 -3.49 -9.92
CA LEU A 87 -28.86 -2.55 -10.41
C LEU A 87 -28.39 -1.82 -11.67
N ASN A 88 -29.36 -1.36 -12.47
CA ASN A 88 -29.21 -0.44 -13.58
C ASN A 88 -30.06 0.80 -13.29
N CYS A 89 -29.44 1.98 -13.20
CA CYS A 89 -30.10 3.19 -12.72
C CYS A 89 -30.16 4.28 -13.77
N GLN A 90 -31.27 5.03 -13.78
CA GLN A 90 -31.48 6.16 -14.67
C GLN A 90 -30.96 7.44 -14.01
N TYR A 91 -29.95 8.06 -14.63
CA TYR A 91 -29.31 9.28 -14.15
C TYR A 91 -29.69 10.48 -15.02
N ASN A 92 -29.82 11.66 -14.38
CA ASN A 92 -29.91 12.93 -15.10
C ASN A 92 -28.50 13.52 -15.31
N PRO A 93 -27.99 13.65 -16.54
CA PRO A 93 -26.65 14.21 -16.80
C PRO A 93 -26.56 15.73 -16.57
N GLN A 94 -27.66 16.41 -16.24
CA GLN A 94 -27.71 17.84 -15.92
C GLN A 94 -27.66 18.12 -14.39
N CYS A 95 -27.36 17.11 -13.56
CA CYS A 95 -27.18 17.33 -12.13
C CYS A 95 -25.90 18.13 -11.83
N ILE A 96 -25.92 18.88 -10.71
CA ILE A 96 -24.76 19.63 -10.23
C ILE A 96 -23.76 18.63 -9.64
N TYR A 97 -22.52 18.63 -10.10
CA TYR A 97 -21.47 17.71 -9.60
C TYR A 97 -21.33 17.80 -8.08
N GLY A 98 -21.31 16.64 -7.42
CA GLY A 98 -21.23 16.52 -5.96
C GLY A 98 -22.56 16.76 -5.22
N ALA A 99 -23.64 17.15 -5.88
CA ALA A 99 -24.95 17.26 -5.23
C ALA A 99 -25.56 15.87 -4.97
N GLU A 100 -26.28 15.73 -3.85
CA GLU A 100 -27.06 14.54 -3.55
C GLU A 100 -28.31 14.48 -4.43
N ILE A 101 -28.51 13.35 -5.11
CA ILE A 101 -29.65 13.09 -6.00
C ILE A 101 -30.29 11.74 -5.67
N ASN A 102 -31.60 11.65 -5.89
CA ASN A 102 -32.33 10.40 -5.86
C ASN A 102 -32.50 9.88 -7.29
N VAL A 103 -32.08 8.64 -7.54
CA VAL A 103 -32.17 7.98 -8.85
C VAL A 103 -33.04 6.73 -8.76
N THR A 104 -33.79 6.44 -9.83
CA THR A 104 -34.56 5.21 -9.98
C THR A 104 -33.69 4.12 -10.57
N CYS A 105 -33.77 2.92 -10.00
CA CYS A 105 -32.94 1.77 -10.31
C CYS A 105 -33.81 0.54 -10.53
N SER A 106 -33.54 -0.22 -11.60
CA SER A 106 -34.15 -1.52 -11.85
C SER A 106 -33.09 -2.64 -11.80
N PRO A 107 -33.46 -3.90 -11.54
CA PRO A 107 -32.52 -5.02 -11.62
C PRO A 107 -31.96 -5.18 -13.04
N LYS A 108 -30.72 -5.66 -13.14
CA LYS A 108 -30.14 -6.04 -14.44
C LYS A 108 -30.92 -7.22 -15.06
N PRO A 109 -30.91 -7.38 -16.41
CA PRO A 109 -31.72 -8.39 -17.10
C PRO A 109 -31.49 -9.86 -16.67
N THR A 110 -30.38 -10.16 -16.01
CA THR A 110 -29.99 -11.49 -15.53
C THR A 110 -30.17 -11.69 -14.03
N VAL A 111 -30.79 -10.73 -13.31
CA VAL A 111 -30.94 -10.76 -11.84
C VAL A 111 -32.41 -10.63 -11.47
N SER A 112 -32.94 -11.63 -10.74
CA SER A 112 -34.31 -11.62 -10.21
C SER A 112 -34.33 -11.30 -8.71
N CYS A 113 -35.28 -10.46 -8.30
CA CYS A 113 -35.50 -10.07 -6.91
C CYS A 113 -37.01 -9.98 -6.60
N VAL A 114 -37.35 -10.06 -5.32
CA VAL A 114 -38.73 -9.98 -4.82
C VAL A 114 -39.10 -8.52 -4.54
N PRO A 115 -40.23 -8.00 -5.05
CA PRO A 115 -40.68 -6.64 -4.75
C PRO A 115 -41.14 -6.51 -3.30
N ALA A 116 -40.91 -5.34 -2.69
CA ALA A 116 -41.07 -5.17 -1.24
C ALA A 116 -42.51 -5.03 -0.72
N ASP A 117 -43.48 -4.80 -1.61
CA ASP A 117 -44.81 -4.29 -1.21
C ASP A 117 -45.97 -4.97 -1.94
N GLY A 118 -45.73 -6.12 -2.59
CA GLY A 118 -46.71 -6.85 -3.41
C GLY A 118 -47.16 -6.13 -4.71
N SER A 119 -46.95 -4.82 -4.79
CA SER A 119 -47.00 -4.05 -6.03
C SER A 119 -45.92 -4.57 -7.00
N GLY A 120 -46.31 -4.79 -8.26
CA GLY A 120 -45.44 -5.40 -9.29
C GLY A 120 -44.26 -4.55 -9.78
N GLY A 121 -43.82 -3.56 -9.01
CA GLY A 121 -42.67 -2.71 -9.33
C GLY A 121 -41.38 -3.28 -8.75
N THR A 122 -40.41 -3.59 -9.60
CA THR A 122 -39.03 -3.92 -9.19
C THR A 122 -38.13 -2.68 -9.06
N GLU A 123 -38.69 -1.47 -9.26
CA GLU A 123 -37.94 -0.22 -9.20
C GLU A 123 -37.66 0.23 -7.77
N VAL A 124 -36.39 0.55 -7.51
CA VAL A 124 -35.89 1.01 -6.20
C VAL A 124 -35.33 2.42 -6.34
N LYS A 125 -35.68 3.31 -5.41
CA LYS A 125 -35.07 4.64 -5.32
C LYS A 125 -33.80 4.56 -4.48
N ARG A 126 -32.66 4.94 -5.05
CA ARG A 126 -31.37 5.04 -4.36
C ARG A 126 -30.91 6.50 -4.29
N LYS A 127 -30.36 6.90 -3.16
CA LYS A 127 -29.70 8.21 -2.97
C LYS A 127 -28.22 8.08 -3.33
N THR A 128 -27.68 9.00 -4.12
CA THR A 128 -26.25 9.03 -4.48
C THR A 128 -25.75 10.46 -4.75
N LEU A 129 -24.44 10.62 -4.90
CA LEU A 129 -23.81 11.86 -5.35
C LEU A 129 -23.78 11.91 -6.89
N CYS A 130 -24.05 13.08 -7.46
CA CYS A 130 -23.88 13.36 -8.89
C CYS A 130 -22.38 13.35 -9.27
N ARG A 131 -21.86 12.20 -9.71
CA ARG A 131 -20.47 12.01 -10.19
C ARG A 131 -20.33 10.79 -11.11
N TYR A 132 -19.38 10.86 -12.03
CA TYR A 132 -19.01 9.72 -12.88
C TYR A 132 -18.17 8.70 -12.13
N CYS A 133 -18.23 7.43 -12.55
CA CYS A 133 -17.46 6.34 -11.95
C CYS A 133 -15.94 6.57 -11.94
N TYR A 134 -15.37 7.27 -12.94
CA TYR A 134 -13.94 7.58 -12.97
C TYR A 134 -13.52 8.69 -11.99
N GLN A 135 -14.48 9.43 -11.44
CA GLN A 135 -14.30 10.49 -10.44
C GLN A 135 -14.43 9.97 -8.99
N THR A 136 -14.60 8.65 -8.79
CA THR A 136 -14.59 8.08 -7.44
C THR A 136 -13.18 8.10 -6.85
N GLU A 137 -13.16 8.14 -5.52
CA GLU A 137 -11.94 8.24 -4.72
C GLU A 137 -11.14 6.93 -4.72
N ARG A 138 -9.88 6.99 -4.29
CA ARG A 138 -8.97 5.82 -4.38
C ARG A 138 -9.42 4.61 -3.56
N TRP A 139 -10.12 4.82 -2.45
CA TRP A 139 -10.68 3.77 -1.60
C TRP A 139 -12.05 3.26 -2.06
N GLU A 140 -12.68 3.94 -3.02
CA GLU A 140 -14.00 3.60 -3.57
C GLU A 140 -13.92 2.67 -4.79
N GLN A 141 -12.69 2.32 -5.19
CA GLN A 141 -12.36 1.57 -6.40
C GLN A 141 -11.29 0.52 -6.09
N THR A 142 -11.36 -0.62 -6.77
CA THR A 142 -10.32 -1.65 -6.75
C THR A 142 -9.62 -1.64 -8.10
N CYS A 143 -8.30 -1.49 -8.11
CA CYS A 143 -7.49 -1.45 -9.32
C CYS A 143 -6.63 -2.71 -9.45
N GLU A 144 -6.56 -3.29 -10.66
CA GLU A 144 -5.74 -4.46 -10.93
C GLU A 144 -4.25 -4.12 -10.79
N GLN A 145 -3.51 -4.89 -9.99
CA GLN A 145 -2.06 -4.78 -9.92
C GLN A 145 -1.45 -5.56 -11.08
N LYS A 146 -0.98 -4.85 -12.11
CA LYS A 146 -0.40 -5.46 -13.32
C LYS A 146 1.09 -5.65 -13.13
N GLY A 147 1.58 -6.88 -13.27
CA GLY A 147 3.00 -7.27 -13.07
C GLY A 147 3.99 -6.76 -14.13
N GLY A 148 3.81 -5.54 -14.63
CA GLY A 148 4.72 -4.85 -15.56
C GLY A 148 5.26 -3.54 -15.01
N CYS A 149 5.22 -3.36 -13.68
CA CYS A 149 5.82 -2.22 -13.01
C CYS A 149 7.00 -2.69 -12.15
N ASN A 150 8.22 -2.25 -12.47
CA ASN A 150 9.43 -2.64 -11.76
C ASN A 150 10.09 -1.46 -11.01
N SER A 151 9.36 -0.35 -10.79
CA SER A 151 9.92 0.89 -10.22
C SER A 151 8.85 1.75 -9.54
N ILE A 152 9.11 2.21 -8.30
CA ILE A 152 8.14 2.99 -7.50
C ILE A 152 7.74 4.32 -8.18
N ASP A 153 8.65 4.99 -8.89
CA ASP A 153 8.35 6.27 -9.57
C ASP A 153 7.50 6.10 -10.85
N SER A 154 7.25 4.85 -11.27
CA SER A 154 6.45 4.59 -12.47
C SER A 154 4.95 4.51 -12.16
N GLN A 155 4.17 5.43 -12.74
CA GLN A 155 2.71 5.31 -12.79
C GLN A 155 2.30 4.42 -13.96
N PHE A 156 1.66 3.29 -13.68
CA PHE A 156 1.16 2.38 -14.71
C PHE A 156 -0.34 2.57 -14.96
N LYS A 157 -0.75 2.32 -16.21
CA LYS A 157 -2.17 2.38 -16.63
C LYS A 157 -2.80 1.00 -16.41
N THR A 158 -3.83 0.94 -15.56
CA THR A 158 -4.52 -0.31 -15.22
C THR A 158 -6.04 -0.14 -15.22
N ASN A 159 -6.76 -1.25 -15.21
CA ASN A 159 -8.21 -1.24 -15.04
C ASN A 159 -8.55 -1.05 -13.56
N CYS A 160 -9.47 -0.14 -13.28
CA CYS A 160 -10.06 0.09 -11.97
C CYS A 160 -11.57 -0.12 -12.05
N THR A 161 -12.12 -0.76 -11.03
CA THR A 161 -13.54 -1.11 -10.90
C THR A 161 -14.10 -0.45 -9.65
N VAL A 162 -15.18 0.32 -9.75
CA VAL A 162 -15.84 0.93 -8.58
C VAL A 162 -16.49 -0.15 -7.69
N ASN A 163 -16.33 -0.03 -6.37
CA ASN A 163 -16.92 -0.96 -5.39
C ASN A 163 -18.46 -1.04 -5.55
N GLY A 164 -19.02 -2.25 -5.40
CA GLY A 164 -20.41 -2.56 -5.72
C GLY A 164 -21.47 -1.79 -4.92
N GLU A 165 -21.11 -1.25 -3.76
CA GLU A 165 -21.96 -0.38 -2.94
C GLU A 165 -22.15 1.01 -3.53
N ILE A 166 -21.18 1.49 -4.33
CA ILE A 166 -21.12 2.89 -4.76
C ILE A 166 -21.82 3.04 -6.11
N LEU A 167 -22.73 4.02 -6.16
CA LEU A 167 -23.59 4.27 -7.31
C LEU A 167 -23.09 5.50 -8.08
N CYS A 168 -22.72 5.31 -9.36
CA CYS A 168 -22.01 6.29 -10.17
C CYS A 168 -22.44 6.26 -11.64
N MET A 169 -22.30 7.39 -12.34
CA MET A 169 -22.64 7.51 -13.76
C MET A 169 -21.56 6.90 -14.68
N GLY A 170 -21.99 6.23 -15.74
CA GLY A 170 -21.12 5.71 -16.79
C GLY A 170 -20.65 4.27 -16.56
N HIS A 171 -19.53 3.90 -17.18
CA HIS A 171 -18.98 2.54 -17.07
C HIS A 171 -18.25 2.35 -15.73
N ARG A 172 -18.57 1.27 -15.01
CA ARG A 172 -18.02 0.98 -13.67
C ARG A 172 -16.56 0.54 -13.70
N THR A 173 -16.09 0.03 -14.84
CA THR A 173 -14.69 -0.29 -15.11
C THR A 173 -14.10 0.79 -16.02
N PHE A 174 -12.90 1.29 -15.68
CA PHE A 174 -12.23 2.34 -16.46
C PHE A 174 -10.71 2.26 -16.27
N MET A 175 -9.96 2.80 -17.22
CA MET A 175 -8.50 2.81 -17.09
C MET A 175 -8.03 4.03 -16.29
N LYS A 176 -7.29 3.81 -15.19
CA LYS A 176 -6.67 4.87 -14.38
C LYS A 176 -5.14 4.71 -14.42
N LYS A 177 -4.40 5.82 -14.31
CA LYS A 177 -2.98 5.77 -13.92
C LYS A 177 -2.92 5.66 -12.40
N VAL A 178 -2.22 4.67 -11.88
CA VAL A 178 -2.04 4.44 -10.44
C VAL A 178 -0.55 4.39 -10.10
N PRO A 179 -0.16 4.82 -8.88
CA PRO A 179 1.20 4.61 -8.40
C PRO A 179 1.47 3.12 -8.22
N CYS A 180 2.75 2.76 -8.20
CA CYS A 180 3.18 1.38 -8.17
C CYS A 180 3.75 0.96 -6.82
N ASN A 181 3.21 -0.14 -6.28
CA ASN A 181 3.71 -0.77 -5.07
C ASN A 181 4.56 -1.99 -5.45
N TRP A 182 5.74 -1.76 -6.04
CA TRP A 182 6.67 -2.84 -6.40
C TRP A 182 7.47 -3.31 -5.19
N THR A 183 7.50 -4.63 -4.97
CA THR A 183 8.25 -5.28 -3.88
C THR A 183 9.16 -6.37 -4.46
N GLN A 184 10.41 -6.42 -4.01
CA GLN A 184 11.44 -7.32 -4.53
C GLN A 184 11.73 -8.53 -3.62
N GLY A 185 11.00 -8.63 -2.49
CA GLY A 185 11.19 -9.68 -1.48
C GLY A 185 11.85 -9.22 -0.18
N TYR A 186 12.27 -7.95 -0.09
CA TYR A 186 12.88 -7.40 1.13
C TYR A 186 11.86 -7.34 2.27
N ARG A 187 12.11 -8.13 3.33
CA ARG A 187 11.27 -8.11 4.53
C ARG A 187 11.80 -7.10 5.53
N TRP A 188 10.95 -6.20 6.01
CA TRP A 188 11.37 -5.16 6.97
C TRP A 188 11.94 -5.78 8.25
N SER A 189 11.26 -6.78 8.79
CA SER A 189 11.67 -7.49 10.01
C SER A 189 13.01 -8.19 9.88
N THR A 190 13.29 -8.84 8.74
CA THR A 190 14.60 -9.45 8.46
C THR A 190 15.71 -8.39 8.44
N THR A 191 15.48 -7.26 7.77
CA THR A 191 16.43 -6.14 7.70
C THR A 191 16.74 -5.58 9.10
N LEU A 192 15.70 -5.39 9.92
CA LEU A 192 15.83 -4.90 11.29
C LEU A 192 16.61 -5.88 12.19
N ILE A 193 16.32 -7.19 12.11
CA ILE A 193 17.06 -8.22 12.85
C ILE A 193 18.53 -8.27 12.42
N LEU A 194 18.82 -8.19 11.12
CA LEU A 194 20.18 -8.13 10.59
C LEU A 194 20.91 -6.87 11.08
N SER A 195 20.23 -5.72 11.18
CA SER A 195 20.85 -4.49 11.69
C SER A 195 21.19 -4.56 13.18
N ILE A 196 20.30 -5.13 14.01
CA ILE A 196 20.56 -5.35 15.45
C ILE A 196 21.70 -6.35 15.67
N THR A 197 21.71 -7.48 14.96
CA THR A 197 22.64 -8.60 15.24
C THR A 197 23.97 -8.51 14.49
N LEU A 198 23.95 -7.97 13.27
CA LEU A 198 25.07 -8.02 12.31
C LEU A 198 25.37 -6.65 11.68
N GLY A 199 24.66 -5.57 12.07
CA GLY A 199 24.87 -4.22 11.53
C GLY A 199 26.27 -3.67 11.80
N GLY A 200 26.96 -4.16 12.84
CA GLY A 200 28.34 -3.77 13.13
C GLY A 200 29.32 -4.20 12.03
N PHE A 201 28.97 -5.25 11.28
CA PHE A 201 29.69 -5.70 10.09
C PHE A 201 29.08 -5.15 8.78
N GLY A 202 28.03 -4.31 8.86
CA GLY A 202 27.34 -3.73 7.71
C GLY A 202 26.46 -4.70 6.91
N VAL A 203 26.16 -5.89 7.44
CA VAL A 203 25.37 -6.94 6.74
C VAL A 203 23.97 -6.46 6.35
N ASP A 204 23.38 -5.59 7.17
CA ASP A 204 22.11 -4.91 6.90
C ASP A 204 22.17 -4.04 5.63
N ARG A 205 23.26 -3.31 5.42
CA ARG A 205 23.48 -2.49 4.21
C ARG A 205 23.78 -3.34 2.99
N PHE A 206 24.56 -4.42 3.14
CA PHE A 206 24.76 -5.38 2.06
C PHE A 206 23.45 -6.07 1.65
N PHE A 207 22.60 -6.44 2.61
CA PHE A 207 21.28 -7.03 2.35
C PHE A 207 20.38 -6.07 1.56
N LEU A 208 20.38 -4.78 1.90
CA LEU A 208 19.62 -3.73 1.19
C LEU A 208 20.21 -3.30 -0.15
N GLY A 209 21.38 -3.82 -0.56
CA GLY A 209 22.08 -3.41 -1.79
C GLY A 209 23.00 -2.18 -1.64
N HIS A 210 23.04 -1.55 -0.47
CA HIS A 210 23.91 -0.42 -0.12
C HIS A 210 25.36 -0.85 0.16
N TRP A 211 25.96 -1.58 -0.78
CA TRP A 211 27.26 -2.26 -0.59
C TRP A 211 28.42 -1.30 -0.28
N GLN A 212 28.40 -0.08 -0.82
CA GLN A 212 29.44 0.93 -0.57
C GLN A 212 29.45 1.37 0.90
N GLU A 213 28.28 1.58 1.49
CA GLU A 213 28.14 1.93 2.91
C GLU A 213 28.46 0.72 3.81
N GLY A 214 28.08 -0.49 3.39
CA GLY A 214 28.44 -1.73 4.09
C GLY A 214 29.96 -1.90 4.25
N ILE A 215 30.73 -1.67 3.17
CA ILE A 215 32.20 -1.69 3.21
C ILE A 215 32.75 -0.61 4.15
N GLY A 216 32.18 0.61 4.11
CA GLY A 216 32.58 1.69 5.01
C GLY A 216 32.44 1.34 6.49
N LYS A 217 31.35 0.65 6.86
CA LYS A 217 31.14 0.15 8.23
C LYS A 217 32.11 -0.95 8.60
N LEU A 218 32.37 -1.90 7.69
CA LEU A 218 33.28 -3.01 7.92
C LEU A 218 34.70 -2.51 8.27
N PHE A 219 35.24 -1.56 7.49
CA PHE A 219 36.55 -0.95 7.78
C PHE A 219 36.55 -0.07 9.04
N SER A 220 35.41 0.51 9.39
CA SER A 220 35.23 1.28 10.63
C SER A 220 34.96 0.39 11.87
N PHE A 221 34.97 -0.95 11.74
CA PHE A 221 34.51 -1.90 12.77
C PHE A 221 33.15 -1.51 13.39
N GLY A 222 32.21 -1.05 12.56
CA GLY A 222 30.89 -0.59 12.97
C GLY A 222 30.88 0.67 13.85
N GLY A 223 32.03 1.36 14.00
CA GLY A 223 32.19 2.58 14.78
C GLY A 223 31.69 2.44 16.23
N LEU A 224 32.12 1.39 16.92
CA LEU A 224 31.75 1.09 18.32
C LEU A 224 30.23 0.96 18.58
N GLY A 225 29.44 0.62 17.55
CA GLY A 225 27.98 0.49 17.65
C GLY A 225 27.20 1.78 17.46
N VAL A 226 27.85 2.92 17.20
CA VAL A 226 27.14 4.17 16.88
C VAL A 226 26.42 4.04 15.54
N TRP A 227 27.04 3.41 14.54
CA TRP A 227 26.40 3.17 13.25
C TRP A 227 25.17 2.26 13.40
N THR A 228 25.31 1.14 14.12
CA THR A 228 24.21 0.18 14.29
C THR A 228 22.99 0.80 14.97
N LEU A 229 23.20 1.68 15.94
CA LEU A 229 22.11 2.43 16.57
C LEU A 229 21.38 3.36 15.58
N ILE A 230 22.13 4.04 14.71
CA ILE A 230 21.57 4.91 13.66
C ILE A 230 20.81 4.08 12.62
N ASP A 231 21.34 2.93 12.20
CA ASP A 231 20.69 2.04 11.24
C ASP A 231 19.38 1.47 11.77
N VAL A 232 19.39 0.94 13.00
CA VAL A 232 18.20 0.40 13.66
C VAL A 232 17.13 1.49 13.75
N LEU A 233 17.48 2.73 14.07
CA LEU A 233 16.53 3.85 14.07
C LEU A 233 15.97 4.14 12.66
N LEU A 234 16.84 4.27 11.64
CA LEU A 234 16.42 4.59 10.27
C LEU A 234 15.55 3.49 9.63
N ILE A 235 15.88 2.21 9.88
CA ILE A 235 15.11 1.06 9.42
C ILE A 235 13.78 0.99 10.18
N SER A 236 13.79 1.17 11.51
CA SER A 236 12.56 1.14 12.32
C SER A 236 11.55 2.21 11.87
N LEU A 237 12.04 3.42 11.62
CA LEU A 237 11.24 4.55 11.11
C LEU A 237 10.90 4.45 9.61
N HIS A 238 11.30 3.38 8.92
CA HIS A 238 11.13 3.18 7.47
C HIS A 238 11.75 4.28 6.58
N TYR A 239 12.67 5.09 7.14
CA TYR A 239 13.41 6.12 6.39
C TYR A 239 14.49 5.52 5.48
N LEU A 240 14.97 4.32 5.78
CA LEU A 240 15.90 3.58 4.94
C LEU A 240 15.20 2.40 4.27
N GLY A 241 15.14 2.44 2.93
CA GLY A 241 14.67 1.34 2.08
C GLY A 241 15.79 0.63 1.30
N PRO A 242 15.44 -0.40 0.53
CA PRO A 242 16.33 -1.05 -0.44
C PRO A 242 16.90 -0.08 -1.48
N ALA A 243 18.12 -0.33 -1.95
CA ALA A 243 18.82 0.48 -2.95
C ALA A 243 18.09 0.54 -4.30
N ASP A 244 17.40 -0.55 -4.68
CA ASP A 244 16.56 -0.63 -5.88
C ASP A 244 15.27 0.18 -5.78
N GLY A 245 15.01 0.83 -4.63
CA GLY A 245 13.80 1.64 -4.42
C GLY A 245 12.51 0.82 -4.48
N SER A 246 12.53 -0.43 -4.02
CA SER A 246 11.35 -1.27 -3.83
C SER A 246 10.79 -1.15 -2.40
N LEU A 247 9.50 -1.43 -2.22
CA LEU A 247 8.87 -1.42 -0.89
C LEU A 247 9.24 -2.68 -0.09
N TYR A 248 9.25 -2.54 1.23
CA TYR A 248 9.30 -3.67 2.16
C TYR A 248 8.02 -4.52 2.13
N ILE A 249 8.17 -5.77 2.55
CA ILE A 249 7.10 -6.76 2.83
C ILE A 249 7.09 -7.09 4.33
#